data_AF-A0A151R9V5-F1
#
_entry.id   AF-A0A151R9V5-F1
#
_cell.length_a   1.000
_cell.length_b   1.000
_cell.length_c   1.000
_cell.angle_alpha   90.00
_cell.angle_beta   90.00
_cell.angle_gamma   90.00
#
_symmetry.space_group_name_H-M   'P 1'
#
loop_
_entity.id
_entity.type
_entity.pdbx_description
1 polymer ?
#
loop_
_entity_poly.entity_id
_entity_poly.type
_entity_poly.pdbx_seq_one_letter_code
_entity_poly.pdbx_strand_id
1 'polypeptide(L)'
;MKNGMVISKDKFLNEIKDKNQLQRFLRCLNYVANFIPKVKIICKPLFNRLVRIQNLVKTLSCLGIPHPKAFMIVETNASDIGFGGILKQK
;
A
#
# COMPACT_ATOMS: atom_id res chain seq x y z
N MET A 1 -5.82 -26.09 27.08
CA MET A 1 -6.59 -24.97 26.49
C MET A 1 -6.14 -24.76 25.04
N LYS A 2 -7.00 -24.99 24.05
CA LYS A 2 -6.73 -24.54 22.68
C LYS A 2 -7.04 -23.04 22.65
N ASN A 3 -6.03 -22.20 22.47
CA ASN A 3 -6.22 -20.76 22.25
C ASN A 3 -6.94 -20.59 20.90
N GLY A 4 -8.28 -20.57 20.94
CA GLY A 4 -9.13 -20.38 19.78
C GLY A 4 -9.09 -18.91 19.37
N MET A 5 -8.54 -18.62 18.19
CA MET A 5 -8.64 -17.29 17.60
C MET A 5 -10.04 -17.10 17.02
N VAL A 6 -10.81 -16.17 17.59
CA VAL A 6 -12.07 -15.71 17.01
C VAL A 6 -11.73 -14.60 16.00
N ILE A 7 -11.71 -14.94 14.70
CA ILE A 7 -11.70 -13.91 13.65
C ILE A 7 -13.15 -13.67 13.22
N SER A 8 -13.74 -12.57 13.70
CA SER A 8 -15.03 -12.10 13.18
C SER A 8 -14.91 -11.76 11.70
N LYS A 9 -15.74 -12.40 10.85
CA LYS A 9 -15.84 -12.09 9.42
C LYS A 9 -16.11 -10.60 9.18
N ASP A 10 -16.84 -9.98 10.09
CA ASP A 10 -17.24 -8.56 10.08
C ASP A 10 -16.03 -7.61 10.13
N LYS A 11 -14.84 -8.10 10.54
CA LYS A 11 -13.60 -7.33 10.54
C LYS A 11 -12.83 -7.40 9.21
N PHE A 12 -13.23 -8.28 8.29
CA PHE A 12 -12.72 -8.30 6.92
C PHE A 12 -13.56 -7.37 6.06
N LEU A 13 -13.09 -6.12 5.98
CA LEU A 13 -13.64 -5.14 5.06
C LEU A 13 -13.43 -5.63 3.62
N ASN A 14 -14.46 -5.51 2.78
CA ASN A 14 -14.38 -5.84 1.35
C ASN A 14 -13.49 -4.87 0.56
N GLU A 15 -13.11 -3.76 1.20
CA GLU A 15 -12.32 -2.68 0.61
C GLU A 15 -11.20 -2.29 1.58
N ILE A 16 -9.98 -2.11 1.05
CA ILE A 16 -8.82 -1.63 1.79
C ILE A 16 -8.55 -0.20 1.32
N LYS A 17 -8.87 0.78 2.18
CA LYS A 17 -8.83 2.21 1.81
C LYS A 17 -7.49 2.87 2.08
N ASP A 18 -6.68 2.32 2.98
CA ASP A 18 -5.43 2.94 3.40
C ASP A 18 -4.30 1.95 3.70
N LYS A 19 -3.08 2.48 3.81
CA LYS A 19 -1.85 1.70 4.06
C LYS A 19 -1.88 0.97 5.41
N ASN A 20 -2.49 1.55 6.44
CA ASN A 20 -2.58 0.92 7.76
C ASN A 20 -3.57 -0.24 7.73
N GLN A 21 -4.70 -0.12 7.03
CA GLN A 21 -5.62 -1.21 6.76
C GLN A 21 -4.95 -2.34 5.99
N LEU A 22 -4.18 -2.01 4.93
CA LEU A 22 -3.43 -3.00 4.17
C LEU A 22 -2.41 -3.71 5.08
N GLN A 23 -1.64 -2.97 5.86
CA GLN A 23 -0.65 -3.56 6.78
C GLN A 23 -1.30 -4.43 7.85
N ARG A 24 -2.44 -3.99 8.44
CA ARG A 24 -3.20 -4.78 9.40
C ARG A 24 -3.75 -6.05 8.76
N PHE A 25 -4.33 -5.95 7.57
CA PHE A 25 -4.81 -7.09 6.80
C PHE A 25 -3.69 -8.09 6.52
N LEU A 26 -2.55 -7.64 5.99
CA LEU A 26 -1.40 -8.51 5.71
C LEU A 26 -0.81 -9.12 6.99
N ARG A 27 -0.81 -8.39 8.12
CA ARG A 27 -0.35 -8.89 9.42
C ARG A 27 -1.31 -9.96 9.96
N CYS A 28 -2.62 -9.74 9.88
CA CYS A 28 -3.63 -10.76 10.17
C CYS A 28 -3.38 -11.97 9.29
N LEU A 29 -3.27 -11.79 7.98
CA LEU A 29 -3.04 -12.86 7.01
C LEU A 29 -1.80 -13.70 7.33
N ASN A 30 -0.69 -13.06 7.72
CA ASN A 30 0.52 -13.76 8.12
C ASN A 30 0.33 -14.60 9.40
N TYR A 31 -0.49 -14.13 10.34
CA TYR A 31 -0.85 -14.87 11.56
C TYR A 31 -1.80 -16.04 11.25
N VAL A 32 -2.85 -15.83 10.43
CA VAL A 32 -3.79 -16.90 10.06
C VAL A 32 -3.17 -17.92 9.10
N ALA A 33 -2.09 -17.56 8.42
CA ALA A 33 -1.47 -18.39 7.39
C ALA A 33 -0.95 -19.74 7.88
N ASN A 34 -0.70 -19.90 9.18
CA ASN A 34 -0.33 -21.18 9.77
C ASN A 34 -1.55 -22.10 10.00
N PHE A 35 -2.76 -21.54 9.96
CA PHE A 35 -4.03 -22.24 10.19
C PHE A 35 -4.81 -22.48 8.89
N ILE A 36 -4.53 -21.71 7.83
CA ILE A 36 -5.14 -21.87 6.50
C ILE A 36 -4.07 -22.41 5.54
N PRO A 37 -4.13 -23.71 5.19
CA PRO A 37 -3.22 -24.30 4.21
C PRO A 37 -3.26 -23.51 2.90
N LYS A 38 -2.09 -23.31 2.28
CA LYS A 38 -1.92 -22.65 0.96
C LYS A 38 -2.22 -21.15 0.90
N VAL A 39 -2.66 -20.49 1.98
CA VAL A 39 -2.91 -19.02 1.94
C VAL A 39 -1.65 -18.22 1.56
N LYS A 40 -0.47 -18.63 2.04
CA LYS A 40 0.81 -17.99 1.66
C LYS A 40 1.09 -18.13 0.17
N ILE A 41 0.70 -19.25 -0.44
CA ILE A 41 0.88 -19.51 -1.87
C ILE A 41 -0.06 -18.60 -2.67
N ILE A 42 -1.33 -18.51 -2.27
CA ILE A 42 -2.34 -17.67 -2.91
C ILE A 42 -1.96 -16.19 -2.86
N CYS A 43 -1.44 -15.71 -1.72
CA CYS A 43 -1.09 -14.30 -1.54
C CYS A 43 0.33 -13.94 -2.02
N LYS A 44 1.19 -14.92 -2.33
CA LYS A 44 2.55 -14.70 -2.85
C LYS A 44 2.63 -13.71 -4.03
N PRO A 45 1.78 -13.80 -5.08
CA PRO A 45 1.81 -12.82 -6.17
C PRO A 45 1.50 -11.39 -5.70
N LEU A 46 0.60 -11.22 -4.73
CA LEU A 46 0.26 -9.92 -4.14
C LEU A 46 1.44 -9.32 -3.36
N PHE A 47 2.07 -10.11 -2.49
CA PHE A 47 3.26 -9.68 -1.76
C PHE A 47 4.41 -9.29 -2.70
N ASN A 48 4.68 -10.11 -3.73
CA ASN A 48 5.73 -9.82 -4.70
C ASN A 48 5.48 -8.52 -5.46
N ARG A 49 4.24 -8.25 -5.88
CA ARG A 49 3.87 -6.99 -6.53
C ARG A 49 4.08 -5.79 -5.61
N LEU A 50 3.66 -5.89 -4.35
CA LEU A 50 3.83 -4.81 -3.37
C LEU A 50 5.30 -4.47 -3.14
N VAL A 51 6.15 -5.49 -2.94
CA VAL A 51 7.61 -5.30 -2.76
C VAL A 51 8.23 -4.68 -4.01
N ARG A 52 7.86 -5.15 -5.21
CA ARG A 52 8.38 -4.61 -6.47
C ARG A 52 8.02 -3.13 -6.65
N ILE A 53 6.79 -2.75 -6.38
CA ILE A 53 6.34 -1.35 -6.45
C ILE A 53 7.12 -0.48 -5.44
N GLN A 54 7.27 -0.95 -4.20
CA GLN A 54 8.04 -0.23 -3.18
C GLN A 54 9.50 -0.03 -3.60
N ASN A 55 10.12 -1.05 -4.19
CA ASN A 55 11.49 -0.94 -4.68
C ASN A 55 11.59 0.03 -5.84
N LEU A 56 10.64 -0.01 -6.80
CA LEU A 56 10.60 0.96 -7.91
C LEU A 56 10.50 2.40 -7.42
N VAL A 57 9.63 2.66 -6.44
CA VAL A 57 9.48 3.99 -5.83
C VAL A 57 10.77 4.43 -5.13
N LYS A 58 11.46 3.53 -4.42
CA LYS A 58 12.75 3.83 -3.77
C LYS A 58 13.87 4.09 -4.77
N THR A 59 13.81 3.50 -5.96
CA THR A 59 14.80 3.70 -7.04
C THR A 59 14.51 4.93 -7.89
N LEU A 60 13.37 5.61 -7.70
CA LEU A 60 13.12 6.88 -8.39
C LEU A 60 14.21 7.86 -8.00
N SER A 61 14.93 8.39 -8.99
CA SER A 61 15.88 9.47 -8.77
C SER A 61 15.13 10.68 -8.21
N CYS A 62 15.81 11.42 -7.32
CA CYS A 62 15.30 12.71 -6.88
C CYS A 62 15.05 13.58 -8.13
N LEU A 63 13.86 14.17 -8.20
CA LEU A 63 13.47 15.05 -9.31
C LEU A 63 14.48 16.20 -9.36
N GLY A 64 15.06 16.44 -10.54
CA GLY A 64 16.10 17.45 -10.75
C GLY A 64 15.61 18.87 -10.44
N ILE A 65 16.56 19.79 -10.25
CA ILE A 65 16.25 21.20 -10.00
C ILE A 65 15.56 21.78 -11.24
N PRO A 66 14.33 22.35 -11.12
CA PRO A 66 13.65 22.97 -12.24
C PRO A 66 14.43 24.18 -12.76
N HIS A 67 14.36 24.42 -14.07
CA HIS A 67 15.02 25.59 -14.65
C HIS A 67 14.30 26.89 -14.22
N PRO A 68 15.01 27.97 -13.83
CA PRO A 68 14.40 29.17 -13.22
C PRO A 68 13.35 29.88 -14.08
N LYS A 69 13.39 29.68 -15.40
CA LYS A 69 12.45 30.28 -16.37
C LYS A 69 11.43 29.30 -16.93
N ALA A 70 11.42 28.06 -16.43
CA ALA A 70 10.53 27.06 -16.99
C ALA A 70 9.09 27.27 -16.53
N PHE A 71 8.14 26.91 -17.40
CA PHE A 71 6.74 26.94 -17.05
C PHE A 71 6.42 25.73 -16.16
N MET A 72 5.87 26.00 -14.98
CA MET A 72 5.59 24.97 -13.99
C MET A 72 4.08 24.71 -13.89
N ILE A 73 3.71 23.44 -13.81
CA ILE A 73 2.34 22.97 -13.63
C ILE A 73 2.24 22.30 -12.27
N VAL A 74 1.28 22.74 -11.46
CA VAL A 74 0.94 22.10 -10.19
C VAL A 74 -0.34 21.30 -10.40
N GLU A 75 -0.23 19.98 -10.29
CA GLU A 75 -1.39 19.09 -10.22
C GLU A 75 -1.66 18.81 -8.73
N THR A 76 -2.87 19.13 -8.26
CA THR A 76 -3.27 18.87 -6.88
C THR A 76 -4.47 17.94 -6.85
N ASN A 77 -4.53 17.09 -5.83
CA ASN A 77 -5.69 16.27 -5.53
C ASN A 77 -5.96 16.32 -4.02
N ALA A 78 -7.22 16.35 -3.64
CA ALA A 78 -7.66 16.38 -2.26
C ALA A 78 -8.60 15.22 -1.98
N SER A 79 -8.54 14.71 -0.76
CA SER A 79 -9.44 13.69 -0.25
C SER A 79 -9.70 13.94 1.23
N ASP A 80 -10.72 13.29 1.80
CA ASP A 80 -11.03 13.39 3.23
C ASP A 80 -9.87 12.95 4.14
N ILE A 81 -8.94 12.14 3.60
CA ILE A 81 -7.76 11.63 4.33
C ILE A 81 -6.50 12.48 4.14
N GLY A 82 -6.53 13.49 3.26
CA GLY A 82 -5.40 14.39 3.05
C GLY A 82 -5.27 14.92 1.62
N PHE A 83 -4.24 15.73 1.43
CA PHE A 83 -3.93 16.44 0.20
C PHE A 83 -2.66 15.89 -0.44
N GLY A 84 -2.63 15.83 -1.77
CA GLY A 84 -1.46 15.47 -2.56
C GLY A 84 -1.24 16.47 -3.68
N GLY A 85 0.02 16.70 -4.04
CA GLY A 85 0.36 17.55 -5.17
C GLY A 85 1.63 17.08 -5.87
N ILE A 86 1.70 17.30 -7.18
CA ILE A 86 2.89 17.06 -8.01
C ILE A 86 3.20 18.33 -8.78
N LEU A 87 4.46 18.75 -8.73
CA LEU A 87 5.00 19.85 -9.52
C LEU A 87 5.70 19.28 -10.76
N LYS A 88 5.28 19.71 -11.95
CA LYS A 88 5.87 19.30 -13.25
C LYS A 88 6.39 20.51 -14.00
N GLN A 89 7.52 20.34 -14.68
CA GLN A 89 8.05 21.33 -15.62
C GLN A 89 7.52 21.01 -17.03
N LYS A 90 7.07 22.02 -17.78
CA LYS A 90 6.69 21.92 -19.22
C LYS A 90 7.77 22.50 -20.12
#